data_AF-A0A6L8GJM0-F1
#
_entry.id   AF-A0A6L8GJM0-F1
#
_cell.length_a   1.000
_cell.length_b   1.000
_cell.length_c   1.000
_cell.angle_alpha   90.00
_cell.angle_beta   90.00
_cell.angle_gamma   90.00
#
_symmetry.space_group_name_H-M   'P 1'
#
loop_
_entity.id
_entity.type
_entity.pdbx_description
1 polymer ?
#
loop_
_entity_poly.entity_id
_entity_poly.type
_entity_poly.pdbx_seq_one_letter_code
_entity_poly.pdbx_strand_id
1 'polypeptide(L)'
;MSRDNEGHAGIVVAAFLLGAVAGAVTALLAAPATGEETRDVLGKKAREGRDKANEAAKQGREFIRRKQEQLADAVDRGIEVYKQTSEGNDQPAKEQG
;
A
#
# COMPACT_ATOMS: atom_id res chain seq x y z
N MET A 1 34.38 2.26 -7.83
CA MET A 1 34.36 2.19 -6.35
C MET A 1 32.89 2.15 -5.95
N SER A 2 32.35 0.99 -5.57
CA SER A 2 30.92 0.84 -5.24
C SER A 2 30.74 -0.27 -4.21
N ARG A 3 30.89 0.05 -2.91
CA ARG A 3 30.61 -0.90 -1.81
C ARG A 3 29.88 -0.25 -0.62
N ASP A 4 29.30 0.93 -0.80
CA ASP A 4 28.76 1.71 0.33
C ASP A 4 27.22 1.60 0.48
N ASN A 5 26.53 0.93 -0.45
CA ASN A 5 25.07 0.73 -0.43
C ASN A 5 24.60 -0.58 0.22
N GLU A 6 25.52 -1.52 0.50
CA GLU A 6 25.18 -2.86 1.00
C GLU A 6 24.75 -2.83 2.48
N GLY A 7 25.39 -1.96 3.28
CA GLY A 7 25.04 -1.77 4.70
C GLY A 7 23.68 -1.11 4.91
N HIS A 8 23.33 -0.12 4.08
CA HIS A 8 22.05 0.60 4.21
C HIS A 8 20.86 -0.27 3.81
N ALA A 9 20.98 -1.04 2.72
CA ALA A 9 19.96 -1.99 2.33
C ALA A 9 19.76 -3.10 3.38
N GLY A 10 20.85 -3.61 3.97
CA GLY A 10 20.80 -4.60 5.05
C GLY A 10 20.06 -4.11 6.29
N ILE A 11 20.30 -2.85 6.70
CA ILE A 11 19.63 -2.24 7.86
C ILE A 11 18.13 -2.06 7.61
N VAL A 12 17.73 -1.63 6.41
CA VAL A 12 16.31 -1.46 6.06
C VAL A 12 15.57 -2.79 6.07
N VAL A 13 16.15 -3.84 5.49
CA VAL A 13 15.55 -5.18 5.49
C VAL A 13 15.48 -5.74 6.92
N ALA A 14 16.53 -5.56 7.73
CA ALA A 14 16.53 -6.00 9.12
C ALA A 14 15.46 -5.27 9.96
N ALA A 15 15.32 -3.95 9.80
CA ALA A 15 14.30 -3.16 10.48
C ALA A 15 12.87 -3.57 10.07
N PHE A 16 12.65 -3.86 8.78
CA PHE A 16 11.37 -4.36 8.29
C PHE A 16 11.01 -5.71 8.91
N LEU A 17 11.94 -6.66 8.95
CA LEU A 17 11.71 -7.97 9.54
C LEU A 17 11.42 -7.87 11.05
N LEU A 18 12.17 -7.03 11.77
CA LEU A 18 11.92 -6.77 13.18
C LEU A 18 10.53 -6.19 13.42
N GLY A 19 10.13 -5.21 12.59
CA GLY A 19 8.79 -4.61 12.62
C GLY A 19 7.69 -5.63 12.28
N ALA A 20 7.92 -6.52 11.31
CA ALA A 20 6.98 -7.56 10.93
C ALA A 20 6.74 -8.55 12.07
N VAL A 21 7.80 -8.97 12.78
CA VAL A 21 7.67 -9.86 13.95
C VAL A 21 6.89 -9.18 15.07
N ALA A 22 7.23 -7.93 15.42
CA ALA A 22 6.51 -7.18 16.44
C ALA A 22 5.03 -6.96 16.06
N GLY A 23 4.76 -6.66 14.80
CA GLY A 23 3.41 -6.53 14.25
C GLY A 23 2.61 -7.83 14.32
N ALA A 24 3.23 -8.96 13.97
CA ALA A 24 2.59 -10.28 14.03
C ALA A 24 2.23 -10.67 15.46
N VAL A 25 3.12 -10.46 16.43
CA VAL A 25 2.82 -10.71 17.85
C VAL A 25 1.64 -9.86 18.31
N THR A 26 1.64 -8.57 17.96
CA THR A 26 0.54 -7.65 18.31
C THR A 26 -0.78 -8.07 17.67
N ALA A 27 -0.75 -8.49 16.40
CA ALA A 27 -1.93 -8.97 15.69
C ALA A 27 -2.47 -10.28 16.27
N LEU A 28 -1.61 -11.21 16.65
CA LEU A 28 -2.01 -12.46 17.29
C LEU A 28 -2.53 -12.24 18.71
N LEU A 29 -1.97 -11.29 19.45
CA LEU A 29 -2.46 -10.89 20.78
C LEU A 29 -3.83 -10.19 20.68
N ALA A 30 -4.01 -9.35 19.67
CA ALA A 30 -5.26 -8.63 19.45
C ALA A 30 -6.35 -9.49 18.80
N ALA A 31 -5.98 -10.56 18.09
CA ALA A 31 -6.93 -11.50 17.55
C ALA A 31 -7.53 -12.32 18.71
N PRO A 32 -8.83 -12.16 19.01
CA PRO A 32 -9.46 -12.94 20.07
C PRO A 32 -9.43 -14.42 19.69
N ALA A 33 -8.68 -15.22 20.44
CA ALA A 33 -8.66 -16.67 20.30
C ALA A 33 -10.11 -17.18 20.37
N THR A 34 -10.57 -17.79 19.28
CA THR A 34 -11.98 -18.21 19.15
C THR A 34 -12.20 -19.49 19.95
N GLY A 35 -12.61 -19.33 21.21
CA GLY A 35 -13.12 -20.41 22.05
C GLY A 35 -14.47 -20.94 21.55
N GLU A 36 -14.87 -22.10 22.07
CA GLU A 36 -16.06 -22.87 21.67
C GLU A 36 -17.38 -22.06 21.78
N GLU A 37 -17.49 -21.17 22.77
CA GLU A 37 -18.63 -20.23 22.93
C GLU A 37 -18.66 -19.11 21.88
N THR A 38 -17.51 -18.79 21.27
CA THR A 38 -17.41 -17.75 20.25
C THR A 38 -18.04 -18.21 18.95
N ARG A 39 -18.19 -19.52 18.68
CA ARG A 39 -18.74 -20.02 17.41
C ARG A 39 -20.19 -19.62 17.17
N ASP A 40 -20.99 -19.55 18.24
CA ASP A 40 -22.41 -19.23 18.16
C ASP A 40 -22.66 -17.71 18.06
N VAL A 41 -21.90 -16.92 18.83
CA VAL A 41 -21.92 -15.45 18.78
C VAL A 41 -21.28 -14.93 17.49
N LEU A 42 -20.18 -15.54 17.04
CA LEU A 42 -19.52 -15.24 15.77
C LEU A 42 -20.36 -15.71 14.60
N GLY A 43 -21.11 -16.81 14.67
CA GLY A 43 -22.02 -17.20 13.58
C GLY A 43 -23.06 -16.11 13.28
N LYS A 44 -23.66 -15.52 14.32
CA LYS A 44 -24.61 -14.40 14.19
C LYS A 44 -23.92 -13.09 13.80
N LYS A 45 -22.88 -12.68 14.55
CA LYS A 45 -22.14 -11.44 14.27
C LYS A 45 -21.35 -11.47 12.96
N ALA A 46 -20.92 -12.63 12.48
CA ALA A 46 -20.25 -12.76 11.19
C ALA A 46 -21.23 -12.67 10.03
N ARG A 47 -22.50 -13.08 10.17
CA ARG A 47 -23.51 -12.80 9.15
C ARG A 47 -23.77 -11.30 9.03
N GLU A 48 -24.07 -10.64 10.15
CA GLU A 48 -24.26 -9.18 10.16
C GLU A 48 -22.99 -8.42 9.74
N GLY A 49 -21.83 -8.88 10.21
CA GLY A 49 -20.53 -8.31 9.86
C GLY A 49 -20.17 -8.52 8.39
N ARG A 50 -20.51 -9.66 7.80
CA ARG A 50 -20.29 -9.95 6.38
C ARG A 50 -21.21 -9.12 5.50
N ASP A 51 -22.45 -8.88 5.91
CA ASP A 51 -23.37 -8.01 5.19
C ASP A 51 -22.88 -6.56 5.21
N LYS A 52 -22.47 -6.04 6.39
CA LYS A 52 -21.84 -4.71 6.51
C LYS A 52 -20.53 -4.61 5.75
N ALA A 53 -19.69 -5.66 5.77
CA ALA A 53 -18.43 -5.68 5.03
C ALA A 53 -18.66 -5.74 3.52
N ASN A 54 -19.65 -6.50 3.05
CA ASN A 54 -20.04 -6.52 1.64
C ASN A 54 -20.57 -5.16 1.20
N GLU A 55 -21.35 -4.48 2.05
CA GLU A 55 -21.85 -3.14 1.78
C GLU A 55 -20.71 -2.12 1.74
N ALA A 56 -19.81 -2.14 2.72
CA ALA A 56 -18.61 -1.30 2.74
C ALA A 56 -17.67 -1.58 1.55
N ALA A 57 -17.54 -2.85 1.14
CA ALA A 57 -16.74 -3.23 -0.03
C ALA A 57 -17.40 -2.76 -1.33
N LYS A 58 -18.74 -2.81 -1.44
CA LYS A 58 -19.48 -2.25 -2.59
C LYS A 58 -19.29 -0.73 -2.65
N GLN A 59 -19.49 -0.02 -1.54
CA GLN A 59 -19.29 1.43 -1.46
C GLN A 59 -17.83 1.82 -1.75
N GLY A 60 -16.86 1.05 -1.25
CA GLY A 60 -15.43 1.25 -1.51
C GLY A 60 -15.08 1.02 -2.99
N ARG A 61 -15.62 -0.03 -3.62
CA ARG A 61 -15.45 -0.27 -5.06
C ARG A 61 -16.03 0.86 -5.90
N GLU A 62 -17.22 1.37 -5.55
CA GLU A 62 -17.80 2.51 -6.25
C GLU A 62 -17.00 3.80 -6.03
N PHE A 63 -16.49 4.04 -4.82
CA PHE A 63 -15.65 5.19 -4.50
C PHE A 63 -14.32 5.14 -5.27
N ILE A 64 -13.68 3.96 -5.31
CA ILE A 64 -12.46 3.74 -6.10
C ILE A 64 -12.75 3.94 -7.59
N ARG A 65 -13.87 3.42 -8.12
CA ARG A 65 -14.23 3.59 -9.53
C ARG A 65 -14.41 5.07 -9.90
N ARG A 66 -15.12 5.85 -9.07
CA ARG A 66 -15.28 7.30 -9.26
C ARG A 66 -13.95 8.06 -9.15
N LYS A 67 -13.05 7.61 -8.26
CA LYS A 67 -11.69 8.18 -8.11
C LYS A 67 -10.77 7.78 -9.26
N GLN A 68 -10.87 6.57 -9.81
CA GLN A 68 -10.09 6.12 -10.95
C GLN A 68 -10.36 6.97 -12.18
N GLU A 69 -11.62 7.37 -12.43
CA GLU A 69 -11.95 8.27 -13.54
C GLU A 69 -11.25 9.64 -13.40
N GLN A 70 -11.13 10.16 -12.18
CA GLN A 70 -10.41 11.43 -11.92
C GLN A 70 -8.89 11.27 -11.86
N LEU A 71 -8.40 10.10 -11.43
CA LEU A 71 -6.98 9.79 -11.29
C LEU A 71 -6.34 9.40 -12.61
N ALA A 72 -7.07 8.73 -13.52
CA ALA A 72 -6.57 8.38 -14.85
C ALA A 72 -6.09 9.63 -15.61
N ASP A 73 -6.92 10.67 -15.66
CA ASP A 73 -6.58 11.95 -16.29
C ASP A 73 -5.37 12.67 -15.65
N ALA A 74 -5.13 12.46 -14.36
CA ALA A 74 -4.00 13.07 -13.65
C ALA A 74 -2.72 12.24 -13.84
N VAL A 75 -2.84 10.92 -13.85
CA VAL A 75 -1.73 9.97 -14.04
C VAL A 75 -1.19 10.06 -15.46
N ASP A 76 -2.06 10.12 -16.48
CA ASP A 76 -1.63 10.24 -17.88
C ASP A 76 -0.82 11.53 -18.11
N ARG A 77 -1.29 12.65 -17.56
CA ARG A 77 -0.55 13.93 -17.59
C ARG A 77 0.76 13.87 -16.82
N GLY A 78 0.79 13.19 -15.67
CA GLY A 78 2.01 13.00 -14.88
C GLY A 78 3.07 12.17 -15.61
N ILE A 79 2.64 11.12 -16.30
CA ILE A 79 3.52 10.26 -17.11
C ILE A 79 4.10 11.05 -18.29
N GLU A 80 3.31 11.90 -18.94
CA GLU A 80 3.77 12.70 -20.10
C GLU A 80 4.79 13.77 -19.70
N VAL A 81 4.57 14.46 -18.57
CA VAL A 81 5.55 15.40 -17.98
C VAL A 81 6.84 14.67 -17.57
N TYR A 82 6.71 13.47 -16.99
CA TYR A 82 7.88 12.66 -16.63
C TYR A 82 8.65 12.18 -17.86
N LYS A 83 7.97 11.80 -18.94
CA LYS A 83 8.62 11.43 -20.21
C LYS A 83 9.35 12.61 -20.84
N GLN A 84 8.76 13.80 -20.88
CA GLN A 84 9.46 15.00 -21.36
C GLN A 84 10.67 15.38 -20.49
N THR A 85 10.60 15.14 -19.17
CA THR A 85 11.74 15.39 -18.27
C THR A 85 12.80 14.29 -18.38
N SER A 86 12.39 13.05 -18.65
CA SER A 86 13.30 11.91 -18.83
C SER A 86 13.95 11.87 -20.21
N GLU A 87 13.30 12.40 -21.25
CA GLU A 87 13.86 12.57 -22.60
C GLU A 87 14.57 13.92 -22.76
N GLY A 88 14.28 14.90 -21.90
CA GLY A 88 14.88 16.23 -21.91
C GLY A 88 16.21 16.37 -21.15
N ASN A 89 16.71 15.31 -20.51
CA ASN A 89 17.95 15.38 -19.72
C ASN A 89 19.22 14.93 -20.48
N ASP A 90 19.15 14.85 -21.81
CA ASP A 90 20.29 14.60 -22.73
C ASP A 90 20.71 15.87 -23.51
N GLN A 91 20.58 17.07 -22.94
CA GLN A 91 21.36 18.23 -23.43
C GLN A 91 22.12 18.93 -22.30
N PRO A 92 23.45 18.73 -22.19
CA PRO A 92 24.28 19.55 -21.35
C PRO A 92 24.33 20.94 -21.97
N ALA A 93 23.67 21.92 -21.35
CA ALA A 93 23.84 23.34 -21.67
C ALA A 93 25.25 23.78 -21.23
N LYS A 94 26.25 23.36 -22.00
CA LYS A 94 27.50 24.08 -22.17
C LYS A 94 27.27 25.10 -23.28
N GLU A 95 27.86 26.26 -23.05
CA GLU A 95 28.35 27.21 -24.05
C GLU A 95 27.40 28.26 -24.67
N GLN A 96 27.72 29.49 -24.25
CA GLN A 96 28.05 30.67 -25.07
C GLN A 96 26.99 31.76 -25.22
N GLY A 97 27.41 32.95 -24.74
CA GLY A 97 26.70 34.23 -24.70
C GLY A 97 27.31 35.10 -23.61
#